data_AF-A0A3D5NNT3-F1
#
_entry.id   AF-A0A3D5NNT3-F1
#
_cell.length_a   1.000
_cell.length_b   1.000
_cell.length_c   1.000
_cell.angle_alpha   90.00
_cell.angle_beta   90.00
_cell.angle_gamma   90.00
#
_symmetry.space_group_name_H-M   'P 1'
#
loop_
_entity.id
_entity.type
_entity.pdbx_description
1 polymer ?
#
loop_
_entity_poly.entity_id
_entity_poly.type
_entity_poly.pdbx_seq_one_letter_code
_entity_poly.pdbx_strand_id
1 'polypeptide(L)' 'IITHHNNILDYLNPDVVHIMVDGKIVETGDISLAREIEKNGYIKYREAKGETEWKKEIKLI' A
#
# COMPACT_ATOMS: atom_id res chain seq x y z
N ILE A 1 11.35 -8.02 -4.54
CA ILE A 1 10.84 -8.70 -3.32
C ILE A 1 9.46 -8.13 -3.03
N ILE A 2 8.44 -8.96 -2.77
CA ILE A 2 7.07 -8.50 -2.48
C ILE A 2 6.74 -8.93 -1.04
N THR A 3 6.41 -7.97 -0.18
CA THR A 3 6.21 -8.19 1.26
C THR A 3 5.27 -7.15 1.83
N HIS A 4 4.41 -7.55 2.76
CA HIS A 4 3.61 -6.64 3.58
C HIS A 4 4.27 -6.36 4.95
N HIS A 5 5.47 -6.90 5.19
CA HIS A 5 6.26 -6.66 6.39
C HIS A 5 7.16 -5.45 6.20
N ASN A 6 6.98 -4.43 7.05
CA ASN A 6 7.74 -3.19 6.97
C ASN A 6 9.23 -3.37 7.33
N ASN A 7 9.55 -4.29 8.24
CA ASN A 7 10.89 -4.43 8.83
C ASN A 7 11.94 -5.07 7.90
N ILE A 8 11.54 -5.63 6.76
CA ILE A 8 12.50 -6.27 5.83
C ILE A 8 13.29 -5.23 5.02
N LEU A 9 12.84 -3.97 5.04
CA LEU A 9 13.45 -2.83 4.33
C LEU A 9 14.66 -2.26 5.09
N ASP A 10 14.89 -2.63 6.36
CA ASP A 10 16.11 -2.26 7.08
C ASP A 10 17.31 -3.13 6.70
N TYR A 11 17.04 -4.36 6.25
CA TYR A 11 18.06 -5.34 5.86
C TYR A 11 18.34 -5.34 4.35
N LEU A 12 17.56 -4.57 3.58
CA LEU A 12 17.63 -4.49 2.13
C LEU A 12 17.60 -3.01 1.73
N ASN A 13 18.52 -2.57 0.89
CA ASN A 13 18.52 -1.20 0.37
C ASN A 13 17.94 -1.19 -1.06
N PRO A 14 16.61 -1.18 -1.25
CA PRO A 14 16.01 -1.21 -2.58
C PRO A 14 16.28 0.10 -3.34
N ASP A 15 16.64 -0.02 -4.60
CA ASP A 15 16.78 1.12 -5.51
C ASP A 15 15.42 1.74 -5.87
N VAL A 16 14.38 0.90 -5.93
CA VAL A 16 13.02 1.30 -6.29
C VAL A 16 12.02 0.57 -5.40
N VAL A 17 11.04 1.32 -4.89
CA VAL A 17 9.93 0.86 -4.07
C VAL A 17 8.63 1.17 -4.81
N HIS A 18 7.75 0.18 -4.96
CA HIS A 18 6.43 0.35 -5.53
C HIS A 18 5.36 0.04 -4.47
N ILE A 19 4.39 0.93 -4.31
CA ILE A 19 3.22 0.70 -3.46
C ILE A 19 2.09 0.20 -4.34
N MET A 20 1.54 -0.96 -3.97
CA MET A 20 0.40 -1.56 -4.67
C MET A 20 -0.84 -1.55 -3.78
N VAL A 21 -1.95 -1.07 -4.32
CA VAL A 21 -3.27 -1.05 -3.68
C VAL A 21 -4.29 -1.52 -4.69
N ASP A 22 -5.16 -2.46 -4.31
CA ASP A 22 -6.21 -3.03 -5.17
C ASP A 22 -5.71 -3.47 -6.55
N GLY A 23 -4.52 -4.08 -6.59
CA GLY A 23 -3.91 -4.60 -7.82
C GLY A 23 -3.31 -3.54 -8.76
N LYS A 24 -3.20 -2.29 -8.32
CA LYS A 24 -2.60 -1.19 -9.09
C LYS A 24 -1.43 -0.56 -8.33
N ILE A 25 -0.40 -0.15 -9.06
CA ILE A 25 0.69 0.66 -8.50
C ILE A 25 0.14 2.07 -8.31
N VAL A 26 0.05 2.51 -7.06
CA VAL A 26 -0.45 3.85 -6.71
C VAL A 26 0.69 4.84 -6.51
N GLU A 27 1.87 4.35 -6.13
CA GLU A 27 3.05 5.19 -5.93
C GLU A 27 4.33 4.42 -6.20
N THR A 28 5.36 5.14 -6.65
CA THR A 28 6.69 4.62 -6.88
C THR A 28 7.70 5.64 -6.39
N GLY A 29 8.70 5.18 -5.66
CA GLY A 29 9.73 6.03 -5.09
C GLY A 29 10.99 5.25 -4.73
N ASP A 30 11.89 5.91 -4.04
CA ASP A 30 13.09 5.30 -3.48
C ASP A 30 12.82 4.79 -2.04
N ILE A 31 13.89 4.44 -1.32
CA ILE A 31 13.81 3.98 0.08
C ILE A 31 13.15 4.98 1.04
N SER A 32 13.07 6.27 0.70
CA SER A 32 12.36 7.25 1.53
C SER A 32 10.87 6.94 1.62
N LEU A 33 10.27 6.41 0.55
CA LEU A 33 8.87 6.01 0.49
C LEU A 33 8.58 4.88 1.49
N ALA A 34 9.47 3.89 1.53
CA ALA A 34 9.42 2.79 2.49
C ALA A 34 9.45 3.28 3.94
N ARG A 35 10.39 4.17 4.28
CA ARG A 35 10.50 4.76 5.63
C ARG A 35 9.26 5.57 6.01
N GLU A 36 8.65 6.22 5.04
CA GLU A 36 7.44 6.99 5.28
C GLU A 36 6.25 6.09 5.67
N ILE A 37 6.08 4.97 4.95
CA ILE A 37 5.07 3.96 5.26
C ILE A 37 5.33 3.30 6.62
N GLU A 38 6.59 3.06 6.97
CA GLU A 38 6.92 2.50 8.28
C GLU A 38 6.48 3.43 9.42
N LYS A 39 6.71 4.73 9.26
CA LYS A 39 6.38 5.75 10.26
C LYS A 39 4.89 6.09 10.32
N ASN A 40 4.26 6.29 9.17
CA ASN A 40 2.88 6.79 9.05
C ASN A 40 1.86 5.67 8.78
N GLY A 41 2.31 4.45 8.54
CA GLY A 41 1.49 3.35 8.06
C GLY A 41 0.99 3.58 6.63
N TYR A 42 0.14 2.68 6.16
CA TYR A 42 -0.53 2.79 4.85
C TYR A 42 -1.72 3.76 4.85
N ILE A 43 -1.81 4.67 5.83
CA ILE A 43 -2.99 5.53 6.05
C ILE A 43 -3.26 6.40 4.81
N LYS A 44 -2.21 6.97 4.21
CA LYS A 44 -2.29 7.76 2.97
C LYS A 44 -2.95 7.03 1.80
N TYR A 45 -2.87 5.71 1.79
CA TYR A 45 -3.37 4.87 0.70
C TYR A 45 -4.68 4.15 1.04
N ARG A 46 -5.15 4.23 2.30
CA ARG A 46 -6.43 3.65 2.70
C ARG A 46 -7.64 4.40 2.13
N GLU A 47 -7.48 5.68 1.77
CA GLU A 47 -8.55 6.51 1.20
C GLU A 47 -8.69 6.39 -0.32
N ALA A 48 -7.85 5.57 -0.98
CA ALA A 48 -8.13 5.10 -2.35
C ALA A 48 -9.33 4.13 -2.41
N LYS A 49 -10.06 3.97 -1.29
CA LYS A 49 -11.43 3.47 -1.27
C LYS A 49 -12.31 4.45 -2.03
N GLY A 50 -12.41 4.25 -3.34
CA GLY A 50 -13.66 4.51 -4.03
C GLY A 50 -14.77 3.86 -3.22
N GLU A 51 -15.55 4.67 -2.53
CA GLU A 51 -16.87 4.26 -2.06
C GLU A 51 -17.59 3.61 -3.25
N THR A 52 -18.36 2.53 -3.01
CA THR A 52 -19.42 1.95 -3.89
C THR A 52 -19.22 0.62 -4.64
N GLU A 53 -18.57 -0.42 -4.07
CA GLU A 53 -18.82 -1.80 -4.57
C GLU A 53 -19.37 -2.77 -3.51
N TRP A 54 -18.83 -2.80 -2.30
CA TRP A 54 -19.23 -3.78 -1.27
C TRP A 54 -20.63 -3.58 -0.65
N LYS A 55 -21.31 -2.45 -0.92
CA LYS A 55 -22.70 -2.24 -0.48
C LYS A 55 -23.75 -2.75 -1.47
N LYS A 56 -23.37 -3.14 -2.70
CA LYS A 56 -24.34 -3.67 -3.69
C LYS A 56 -24.68 -5.14 -3.45
N GLU A 57 -23.78 -5.94 -2.89
CA GLU A 57 -24.01 -7.38 -2.70
C GLU A 57 -24.78 -7.71 -1.41
N ILE A 58 -24.78 -6.84 -0.40
CA ILE A 58 -25.46 -7.11 0.89
C ILE A 58 -26.96 -6.79 0.87
N LYS A 59 -27.51 -6.26 -0.24
CA LYS A 59 -28.96 -5.97 -0.34
C LYS A 59 -29.78 -7.07 -1.05
N LEU A 60 -29.17 -8.20 -1.42
CA LEU A 60 -29.85 -9.28 -2.14
C LEU A 60 -29.75 -10.68 -1.47
N ILE A 61 -29.48 -10.73 -0.17
CA ILE A 61 -29.61 -11.96 0.64
C ILE A 61 -30.49 -11.66 1.85
#